data_AF-A0A2R4M7X8-F1
#
_entry.id   AF-A0A2R4M7X8-F1
#
_cell.length_a   1.000
_cell.length_b   1.000
_cell.length_c   1.000
_cell.angle_alpha   90.00
_cell.angle_beta   90.00
_cell.angle_gamma   90.00
#
_symmetry.space_group_name_H-M   'P 1'
#
loop_
_entity.id
_entity.type
_entity.pdbx_description
1 polymer ?
#
loop_
_entity_poly.entity_id
_entity_poly.type
_entity_poly.pdbx_seq_one_letter_code
_entity_poly.pdbx_strand_id
1 'polypeptide(L)'
;MRAADLGRQATGACHMPAKSHLTRRRFLTLCASAPAMGLASAARASTQIWRGQAFGAEVSLELSSDVRQLQQDLDAVVQELRQIESRFSIYLPSSELSQLNARGRIAVSEEMHEVLRLVRRVHLVSEGLFDPTIQPLWQALVEGRDTAEARALIGFERVEIGSSHVRLAPGQKLSLNGIAQGYATDRITALLRRRGYDHALVNMGEFRAMGGPYHLGMSDPEAGQLGRLSLTDGAVASSSPGAMRVGDETHILHPKGGVPLWSTVTVQASSAALADAVSTAFCLMPRNQIARVCDRLDLGPVVMVDFEGNLETL
;
A
#
# COMPACT_ATOMS: atom_id res chain seq x y z
N MET A 1 -25.23 28.53 -61.42
CA MET A 1 -24.33 29.57 -61.95
C MET A 1 -23.29 29.85 -60.87
N ARG A 2 -22.03 29.44 -61.14
CA ARG A 2 -20.70 29.96 -60.71
C ARG A 2 -20.71 31.18 -59.75
N ALA A 3 -19.79 31.38 -58.79
CA ALA A 3 -18.51 30.76 -58.42
C ALA A 3 -17.95 31.43 -57.13
N ALA A 4 -16.90 30.82 -56.55
CA ALA A 4 -15.77 31.42 -55.78
C ALA A 4 -16.08 31.99 -54.37
N ASP A 5 -15.23 31.90 -53.34
CA ASP A 5 -13.82 31.51 -53.27
C ASP A 5 -13.34 31.23 -51.82
N LEU A 6 -12.27 30.42 -51.73
CA LEU A 6 -11.12 30.43 -50.79
C LEU A 6 -11.29 30.35 -49.26
N GLY A 7 -10.63 29.35 -48.64
CA GLY A 7 -10.16 29.46 -47.25
C GLY A 7 -9.79 28.17 -46.51
N ARG A 8 -8.61 27.61 -46.82
CA ARG A 8 -7.73 26.73 -46.00
C ARG A 8 -8.15 26.40 -44.55
N GLN A 9 -8.16 25.12 -44.17
CA GLN A 9 -7.13 24.45 -43.32
C GLN A 9 -7.56 23.03 -42.91
N ALA A 10 -6.58 22.13 -42.89
CA ALA A 10 -6.70 20.72 -42.56
C ALA A 10 -6.81 20.49 -41.06
N THR A 11 -7.67 19.56 -40.63
CA THR A 11 -7.50 18.85 -39.35
C THR A 11 -7.86 17.39 -39.55
N GLY A 12 -6.86 16.53 -39.38
CA GLY A 12 -6.96 15.09 -39.51
C GLY A 12 -7.93 14.49 -38.51
N ALA A 13 -8.70 13.52 -38.98
CA ALA A 13 -9.50 12.64 -38.15
C ALA A 13 -8.56 11.81 -37.25
N CYS A 14 -8.48 12.15 -35.98
CA CYS A 14 -7.87 11.30 -34.96
C CYS A 14 -8.95 10.36 -34.43
N HIS A 15 -8.79 9.09 -34.79
CA HIS A 15 -9.57 7.95 -34.33
C HIS A 15 -9.37 7.79 -32.81
N MET A 16 -10.43 8.02 -32.02
CA MET A 16 -10.43 7.75 -30.58
C MET A 16 -10.39 6.23 -30.35
N PRO A 17 -9.37 5.65 -29.69
CA PRO A 17 -9.44 4.26 -29.31
C PRO A 17 -10.44 4.08 -28.16
N ALA A 18 -11.27 3.07 -28.33
CA ALA A 18 -12.33 2.65 -27.43
C ALA A 18 -11.84 2.40 -26.01
N LYS A 19 -12.73 2.72 -25.04
CA LYS A 19 -12.63 2.37 -23.62
C LYS A 19 -12.29 0.88 -23.50
N SER A 20 -11.07 0.57 -23.07
CA SER A 20 -10.68 -0.80 -22.76
C SER A 20 -11.36 -1.21 -21.45
N HIS A 21 -12.34 -2.09 -21.58
CA HIS A 21 -12.89 -2.82 -20.44
C HIS A 21 -11.75 -3.65 -19.83
N LEU A 22 -11.19 -3.15 -18.71
CA LEU A 22 -10.16 -3.84 -17.93
C LEU A 22 -10.75 -5.10 -17.29
N THR A 23 -10.72 -6.21 -18.01
CA THR A 23 -10.91 -7.53 -17.43
C THR A 23 -9.72 -7.84 -16.52
N ARG A 24 -9.90 -7.64 -15.21
CA ARG A 24 -8.92 -7.86 -14.13
C ARG A 24 -8.62 -9.35 -13.92
N ARG A 25 -8.03 -10.01 -14.90
CA ARG A 25 -7.29 -11.26 -14.70
C ARG A 25 -5.80 -10.92 -14.73
N ARG A 26 -5.27 -10.44 -13.60
CA ARG A 26 -3.82 -10.17 -13.47
C ARG A 26 -3.14 -11.41 -12.93
N PHE A 27 -2.45 -12.08 -13.84
CA PHE A 27 -1.52 -13.18 -13.61
C PHE A 27 -0.21 -12.59 -13.08
N LEU A 28 0.48 -13.30 -12.18
CA LEU A 28 1.85 -12.96 -11.75
C LEU A 28 2.77 -13.01 -12.99
N THR A 29 3.12 -11.86 -13.55
CA THR A 29 4.11 -11.78 -14.63
C THR A 29 5.46 -11.46 -14.02
N LEU A 30 6.34 -12.45 -13.91
CA LEU A 30 7.75 -12.28 -13.54
C LEU A 30 8.57 -11.91 -14.78
N CYS A 31 9.32 -10.81 -14.72
CA CYS A 31 10.35 -10.49 -15.69
C CYS A 31 11.70 -10.36 -14.96
N ALA A 32 12.64 -11.27 -15.23
CA ALA A 32 14.02 -11.17 -14.74
C ALA A 32 14.90 -10.50 -15.81
N SER A 33 15.67 -9.49 -15.44
CA SER A 33 16.75 -8.94 -16.29
C SER A 33 18.11 -9.34 -15.71
N ALA A 34 18.88 -10.16 -16.43
CA ALA A 34 20.24 -10.54 -16.06
C ALA A 34 21.29 -9.72 -16.86
N PRO A 35 22.41 -9.29 -16.26
CA PRO A 35 23.53 -8.73 -17.02
C PRO A 35 24.35 -9.83 -17.71
N ALA A 36 24.94 -9.48 -18.87
CA ALA A 36 25.69 -10.38 -19.75
C ALA A 36 26.96 -10.97 -19.10
N MET A 37 27.23 -12.25 -19.40
CA MET A 37 28.36 -13.06 -18.89
C MET A 37 29.74 -12.54 -19.30
N GLY A 38 30.64 -12.44 -18.32
CA GLY A 38 32.10 -12.44 -18.47
C GLY A 38 32.72 -13.47 -17.52
N LEU A 39 33.74 -14.20 -17.99
CA LEU A 39 34.31 -15.41 -17.39
C LEU A 39 34.96 -15.22 -16.01
N ALA A 40 34.74 -16.21 -15.14
CA ALA A 40 35.46 -16.61 -13.92
C ALA A 40 36.32 -15.57 -13.20
N SER A 41 35.72 -14.91 -12.22
CA SER A 41 36.41 -14.32 -11.06
C SER A 41 35.56 -14.67 -9.83
N ALA A 42 36.19 -14.86 -8.66
CA ALA A 42 35.53 -15.23 -7.41
C ALA A 42 34.14 -14.60 -7.31
N ALA A 43 33.09 -15.41 -7.16
CA ALA A 43 31.68 -15.00 -7.22
C ALA A 43 31.43 -13.89 -6.19
N ARG A 44 31.72 -12.65 -6.59
CA ARG A 44 31.49 -11.46 -5.80
C ARG A 44 29.99 -11.32 -5.81
N ALA A 45 29.37 -11.31 -4.64
CA ALA A 45 27.96 -11.01 -4.50
C ALA A 45 27.67 -9.73 -5.30
N SER A 46 26.96 -9.86 -6.42
CA SER A 46 26.49 -8.72 -7.19
C SER A 46 25.13 -8.32 -6.65
N THR A 47 24.87 -7.01 -6.64
CA THR A 47 23.52 -6.52 -6.35
C THR A 47 22.59 -6.94 -7.48
N GLN A 48 21.59 -7.74 -7.15
CA GLN A 48 20.54 -8.18 -8.05
C GLN A 48 19.25 -7.48 -7.69
N ILE A 49 18.59 -6.90 -8.70
CA ILE A 49 17.29 -6.24 -8.55
C ILE A 49 16.25 -7.10 -9.26
N TRP A 50 15.30 -7.61 -8.49
CA TRP A 50 14.12 -8.27 -9.00
C TRP A 50 12.92 -7.31 -8.92
N ARG A 51 12.05 -7.39 -9.93
CA ARG A 51 10.79 -6.62 -9.99
C ARG A 51 9.64 -7.53 -10.40
N GLY A 52 8.46 -7.23 -9.89
CA GLY A 52 7.23 -7.95 -10.17
C GLY A 52 6.00 -7.12 -9.82
N GLN A 53 4.85 -7.79 -9.72
CA GLN A 53 3.57 -7.20 -9.33
C GLN A 53 2.89 -8.09 -8.29
N ALA A 54 2.47 -7.53 -7.16
CA ALA A 54 1.67 -8.19 -6.13
C ALA A 54 0.81 -7.17 -5.39
N PHE A 55 -0.33 -7.59 -4.82
CA PHE A 55 -1.29 -6.72 -4.14
C PHE A 55 -1.78 -5.50 -4.95
N GLY A 56 -1.67 -5.56 -6.29
CA GLY A 56 -2.04 -4.44 -7.16
C GLY A 56 -0.97 -3.35 -7.31
N ALA A 57 0.22 -3.54 -6.73
CA ALA A 57 1.35 -2.63 -6.81
C ALA A 57 2.60 -3.29 -7.42
N GLU A 58 3.55 -2.45 -7.84
CA GLU A 58 4.90 -2.90 -8.17
C GLU A 58 5.60 -3.39 -6.89
N VAL A 59 6.25 -4.54 -7.01
CA VAL A 59 7.07 -5.10 -5.94
C VAL A 59 8.50 -5.28 -6.43
N SER A 60 9.47 -5.09 -5.55
CA SER A 60 10.88 -5.25 -5.88
C SER A 60 11.70 -5.77 -4.73
N LEU A 61 12.81 -6.42 -5.07
CA LEU A 61 13.81 -6.89 -4.13
C LEU A 61 15.18 -6.50 -4.67
N GLU A 62 15.94 -5.74 -3.90
CA GLU A 62 17.35 -5.48 -4.16
C GLU A 62 18.18 -6.28 -3.15
N LEU A 63 18.89 -7.29 -3.63
CA LEU A 63 19.60 -8.28 -2.82
C LEU A 63 21.04 -8.42 -3.29
N SER A 64 22.00 -8.54 -2.37
CA SER A 64 23.37 -8.94 -2.71
C SER A 64 23.50 -10.46 -2.54
N SER A 65 23.38 -11.23 -3.63
CA SER A 65 23.51 -12.70 -3.59
C SER A 65 23.97 -13.28 -4.93
N ASP A 66 24.42 -14.54 -4.90
CA ASP A 66 24.59 -15.31 -6.13
C ASP A 66 23.22 -15.68 -6.76
N VAL A 67 23.24 -16.09 -8.03
CA VAL A 67 22.05 -16.34 -8.85
C VAL A 67 21.25 -17.56 -8.40
N ARG A 68 21.90 -18.61 -7.86
CA ARG A 68 21.20 -19.85 -7.47
C ARG A 68 20.44 -19.64 -6.17
N GLN A 69 21.08 -18.98 -5.21
CA GLN A 69 20.48 -18.57 -3.94
C GLN A 69 19.26 -17.68 -4.22
N LEU A 70 19.40 -16.71 -5.13
CA LEU A 70 18.32 -15.80 -5.52
C LEU A 70 17.05 -16.54 -5.99
N GLN A 71 17.16 -17.58 -6.82
CA GLN A 71 15.97 -18.29 -7.31
C GLN A 71 15.21 -18.99 -6.17
N GLN A 72 15.92 -19.65 -5.25
CA GLN A 72 15.29 -20.31 -4.10
C GLN A 72 14.61 -19.29 -3.17
N ASP A 73 15.24 -18.12 -3.02
CA ASP A 73 14.68 -17.03 -2.23
C ASP A 73 13.43 -16.45 -2.87
N LEU A 74 13.42 -16.26 -4.19
CA LEU A 74 12.24 -15.82 -4.93
C LEU A 74 11.08 -16.82 -4.83
N ASP A 75 11.34 -18.11 -4.95
CA ASP A 75 10.29 -19.13 -4.81
C ASP A 75 9.65 -19.07 -3.42
N ALA A 76 10.47 -18.90 -2.38
CA ALA A 76 9.97 -18.77 -1.02
C ALA A 76 9.24 -17.44 -0.78
N VAL A 77 9.70 -16.34 -1.37
CA VAL A 77 8.99 -15.05 -1.35
C VAL A 77 7.60 -15.20 -1.98
N VAL A 78 7.50 -15.85 -3.13
CA VAL A 78 6.21 -16.11 -3.80
C VAL A 78 5.28 -16.93 -2.92
N GLN A 79 5.80 -17.94 -2.22
CA GLN A 79 4.98 -18.73 -1.29
C GLN A 79 4.49 -17.91 -0.10
N GLU A 80 5.34 -17.08 0.50
CA GLU A 80 4.94 -16.18 1.59
C GLU A 80 3.88 -15.17 1.12
N LEU A 81 4.05 -14.59 -0.07
CA LEU A 81 3.05 -13.68 -0.67
C LEU A 81 1.69 -14.35 -0.88
N ARG A 82 1.67 -15.61 -1.35
CA ARG A 82 0.42 -16.38 -1.48
C ARG A 82 -0.24 -16.65 -0.13
N GLN A 83 0.55 -16.93 0.91
CA GLN A 83 0.02 -17.09 2.26
C GLN A 83 -0.61 -15.79 2.76
N ILE A 84 0.08 -14.66 2.61
CA ILE A 84 -0.43 -13.33 2.98
C ILE A 84 -1.73 -13.02 2.21
N GLU A 85 -1.76 -13.27 0.89
CA GLU A 85 -2.97 -13.07 0.08
C GLU A 85 -4.14 -13.95 0.56
N SER A 86 -3.88 -15.20 0.94
CA SER A 86 -4.88 -16.10 1.52
C SER A 86 -5.44 -15.62 2.87
N ARG A 87 -4.74 -14.70 3.56
CA ARG A 87 -5.24 -14.09 4.80
C ARG A 87 -5.99 -12.80 4.54
N PHE A 88 -5.38 -11.87 3.80
CA PHE A 88 -5.78 -10.47 3.81
C PHE A 88 -6.45 -9.99 2.53
N SER A 89 -6.50 -10.79 1.46
CA SER A 89 -7.14 -10.36 0.22
C SER A 89 -8.64 -10.19 0.41
N ILE A 90 -9.17 -9.00 0.12
CA ILE A 90 -10.62 -8.78 0.09
C ILE A 90 -11.27 -9.28 -1.22
N TYR A 91 -10.46 -9.66 -2.20
CA TYR A 91 -10.90 -10.09 -3.53
C TYR A 91 -10.95 -11.60 -3.69
N LEU A 92 -10.17 -12.34 -2.90
CA LEU A 92 -10.15 -13.79 -2.93
C LEU A 92 -11.26 -14.32 -1.99
N PRO A 93 -12.33 -14.98 -2.49
CA PRO A 93 -13.45 -15.40 -1.63
C PRO A 93 -13.06 -16.41 -0.56
N SER A 94 -12.01 -17.20 -0.82
CA SER A 94 -11.46 -18.16 0.13
C SER A 94 -10.55 -17.54 1.18
N SER A 95 -10.19 -16.26 1.07
CA SER A 95 -9.33 -15.62 2.06
C SER A 95 -10.00 -15.50 3.42
N GLU A 96 -9.18 -15.42 4.46
CA GLU A 96 -9.66 -15.24 5.83
C GLU A 96 -10.48 -13.94 5.98
N LEU A 97 -9.98 -12.81 5.46
CA LEU A 97 -10.67 -11.51 5.48
C LEU A 97 -12.03 -11.56 4.74
N SER A 98 -12.07 -12.17 3.56
CA SER A 98 -13.33 -12.30 2.80
C SER A 98 -14.34 -13.18 3.53
N GLN A 99 -13.88 -14.29 4.14
CA GLN A 99 -14.74 -15.15 4.94
C GLN A 99 -15.27 -14.43 6.18
N LEU A 100 -14.45 -13.62 6.86
CA LEU A 100 -14.87 -12.79 7.98
C LEU A 100 -15.94 -11.78 7.54
N ASN A 101 -15.73 -11.08 6.42
CA ASN A 101 -16.68 -10.10 5.88
C ASN A 101 -18.00 -10.70 5.37
N ALA A 102 -17.98 -11.99 5.02
CA ALA A 102 -19.16 -12.71 4.54
C ALA A 102 -19.97 -13.33 5.70
N ARG A 103 -19.29 -13.90 6.70
CA ARG A 103 -19.92 -14.64 7.80
C ARG A 103 -20.15 -13.81 9.05
N GLY A 104 -19.46 -12.68 9.19
CA GLY A 104 -19.50 -11.81 10.37
C GLY A 104 -18.78 -12.38 11.59
N ARG A 105 -18.44 -13.68 11.62
CA ARG A 105 -17.62 -14.31 12.65
C ARG A 105 -16.86 -15.50 12.09
N ILE A 106 -15.55 -15.56 12.32
CA ILE A 106 -14.72 -16.72 12.01
C ILE A 106 -13.64 -16.91 13.08
N ALA A 107 -13.09 -18.12 13.15
CA ALA A 107 -11.78 -18.31 13.76
C ALA A 107 -10.72 -17.65 12.88
N VAL A 108 -9.69 -17.05 13.49
CA VAL A 108 -8.66 -16.31 12.76
C VAL A 108 -7.26 -16.83 13.10
N SER A 109 -6.34 -16.66 12.15
CA SER A 109 -4.92 -17.01 12.28
C SER A 109 -4.18 -16.09 13.27
N GLU A 110 -2.98 -16.49 13.70
CA GLU A 110 -2.14 -15.61 14.53
C GLU A 110 -1.70 -14.37 13.74
N GLU A 111 -1.42 -14.52 12.44
CA GLU A 111 -1.07 -13.41 11.55
C GLU A 111 -2.21 -12.37 11.47
N MET A 112 -3.47 -12.81 11.43
CA MET A 112 -4.61 -11.90 11.49
C MET A 112 -4.70 -11.20 12.85
N HIS A 113 -4.46 -11.90 13.96
CA HIS A 113 -4.40 -11.24 15.28
C HIS A 113 -3.26 -10.22 15.35
N GLU A 114 -2.09 -10.53 14.81
CA GLU A 114 -0.93 -9.64 14.76
C GLU A 114 -1.28 -8.33 14.04
N VAL A 115 -1.86 -8.42 12.84
CA VAL A 115 -2.31 -7.26 12.07
C VAL A 115 -3.39 -6.49 12.84
N LEU A 116 -4.41 -7.16 13.38
CA LEU A 116 -5.50 -6.50 14.11
C LEU A 116 -5.04 -5.83 15.41
N ARG A 117 -3.99 -6.33 16.08
CA ARG A 117 -3.35 -5.67 17.23
C ARG A 117 -2.72 -4.35 16.80
N LEU A 118 -2.00 -4.33 15.69
CA LEU A 118 -1.40 -3.11 15.15
C LEU A 118 -2.47 -2.12 14.68
N VAL A 119 -3.48 -2.60 13.95
CA VAL A 119 -4.65 -1.80 13.53
C VAL A 119 -5.32 -1.14 14.74
N ARG A 120 -5.55 -1.89 15.84
CA ARG A 120 -6.12 -1.33 17.08
C ARG A 120 -5.25 -0.23 17.66
N ARG A 121 -3.93 -0.43 17.70
CA ARG A 121 -2.99 0.58 18.20
C ARG A 121 -3.07 1.87 17.36
N VAL A 122 -3.00 1.75 16.03
CA VAL A 122 -3.05 2.90 15.11
C VAL A 122 -4.41 3.59 15.15
N HIS A 123 -5.51 2.83 15.17
CA HIS A 123 -6.87 3.35 15.32
C HIS A 123 -7.01 4.21 16.59
N LEU A 124 -6.49 3.75 17.73
CA LEU A 124 -6.56 4.48 18.99
C LEU A 124 -5.75 5.80 18.95
N VAL A 125 -4.50 5.76 18.47
CA VAL A 125 -3.65 6.97 18.47
C VAL A 125 -4.07 7.99 17.39
N SER A 126 -4.70 7.52 16.31
CA SER A 126 -5.27 8.38 15.26
C SER A 126 -6.70 8.86 15.55
N GLU A 127 -7.23 8.57 16.75
CA GLU A 127 -8.60 8.94 17.15
C GLU A 127 -9.69 8.45 16.18
N GLY A 128 -9.44 7.27 15.61
CA GLY A 128 -10.33 6.58 14.68
C GLY A 128 -10.20 6.99 13.22
N LEU A 129 -9.18 7.78 12.85
CA LEU A 129 -8.96 8.16 11.45
C LEU A 129 -8.37 7.02 10.61
N PHE A 130 -7.61 6.11 11.22
CA PHE A 130 -7.35 4.79 10.67
C PHE A 130 -8.43 3.82 11.13
N ASP A 131 -9.44 3.56 10.31
CA ASP A 131 -10.51 2.62 10.63
C ASP A 131 -10.64 1.54 9.53
N PRO A 132 -10.32 0.26 9.82
CA PRO A 132 -10.42 -0.81 8.84
C PRO A 132 -11.88 -1.13 8.49
N THR A 133 -12.89 -0.67 9.24
CA THR A 133 -14.31 -0.91 8.95
C THR A 133 -14.87 0.00 7.85
N ILE A 134 -14.01 0.73 7.13
CA ILE A 134 -14.35 1.65 6.03
C ILE A 134 -14.97 0.96 4.79
N GLN A 135 -14.87 -0.36 4.70
CA GLN A 135 -15.23 -1.11 3.49
C GLN A 135 -16.67 -0.91 3.00
N PRO A 136 -17.72 -0.85 3.85
CA PRO A 136 -19.08 -0.59 3.36
C PRO A 136 -19.21 0.75 2.65
N LEU A 137 -18.51 1.79 3.13
CA LEU A 137 -18.49 3.10 2.49
C LEU A 137 -17.80 3.05 1.13
N TRP A 138 -16.66 2.35 1.05
CA TRP A 138 -15.96 2.14 -0.20
C TRP A 138 -16.85 1.43 -1.24
N GLN A 139 -17.59 0.39 -0.83
CA GLN A 139 -18.55 -0.31 -1.68
C GLN A 139 -19.70 0.59 -2.13
N ALA A 140 -20.29 1.38 -1.23
CA ALA A 140 -21.37 2.30 -1.57
C ALA A 140 -20.94 3.32 -2.62
N LEU A 141 -19.73 3.89 -2.50
CA LEU A 141 -19.18 4.83 -3.47
C LEU A 141 -18.96 4.20 -4.86
N VAL A 142 -18.40 2.99 -4.91
CA VAL A 142 -18.21 2.26 -6.19
C VAL A 142 -19.54 1.93 -6.86
N GLU A 143 -20.56 1.61 -6.06
CA GLU A 143 -21.89 1.21 -6.54
C GLU A 143 -22.82 2.42 -6.78
N GLY A 144 -22.40 3.65 -6.46
CA GLY A 144 -23.23 4.84 -6.56
C GLY A 144 -24.44 4.84 -5.61
N ARG A 145 -24.33 4.15 -4.46
CA ARG A 145 -25.37 4.08 -3.43
C ARG A 145 -25.22 5.19 -2.40
N ASP A 146 -26.27 5.37 -1.60
CA ASP A 146 -26.25 6.29 -0.46
C ASP A 146 -25.11 5.92 0.51
N THR A 147 -24.28 6.92 0.83
CA THR A 147 -23.13 6.78 1.73
C THR A 147 -23.49 7.00 3.19
N ALA A 148 -24.66 7.58 3.51
CA ALA A 148 -25.09 7.85 4.87
C ALA A 148 -25.27 6.55 5.67
N GLU A 149 -26.00 5.57 5.11
CA GLU A 149 -26.17 4.25 5.72
C GLU A 149 -24.84 3.51 5.85
N ALA A 150 -23.99 3.61 4.82
CA ALA A 150 -22.69 2.94 4.82
C ALA A 150 -21.75 3.52 5.90
N ARG A 151 -21.79 4.83 6.15
CA ARG A 151 -21.02 5.49 7.22
C ARG A 151 -21.47 5.04 8.61
N ALA A 152 -22.76 4.77 8.82
CA ALA A 152 -23.27 4.26 10.09
C ALA A 152 -22.72 2.85 10.45
N LEU A 153 -22.17 2.13 9.47
CA LEU A 153 -21.52 0.82 9.66
C LEU A 153 -20.03 0.93 10.04
N ILE A 154 -19.45 2.13 9.99
CA ILE A 154 -18.05 2.36 10.38
C ILE A 154 -17.94 2.51 11.90
N GLY A 155 -16.93 1.90 12.50
CA GLY A 155 -16.62 1.95 13.92
C GLY A 155 -15.89 0.69 14.36
N PHE A 156 -14.56 0.72 14.37
CA PHE A 156 -13.73 -0.41 14.76
C PHE A 156 -13.91 -0.83 16.23
N GLU A 157 -14.37 0.07 17.10
CA GLU A 157 -14.71 -0.23 18.49
C GLU A 157 -15.82 -1.28 18.64
N ARG A 158 -16.64 -1.48 17.59
CA ARG A 158 -17.70 -2.50 17.54
C ARG A 158 -17.19 -3.88 17.12
N VAL A 159 -15.94 -3.98 16.68
CA VAL A 159 -15.32 -5.25 16.29
C VAL A 159 -14.82 -5.97 17.55
N GLU A 160 -15.38 -7.14 17.81
CA GLU A 160 -14.93 -8.02 18.87
C GLU A 160 -13.74 -8.86 18.38
N ILE A 161 -12.60 -8.71 19.04
CA ILE A 161 -11.39 -9.51 18.79
C ILE A 161 -11.18 -10.39 20.02
N GLY A 162 -11.59 -11.66 19.91
CA GLY A 162 -11.34 -12.69 20.91
C GLY A 162 -9.94 -13.27 20.77
N SER A 163 -9.62 -14.28 21.58
CA SER A 163 -8.32 -14.96 21.53
C SER A 163 -8.15 -15.92 20.34
N SER A 164 -9.25 -16.37 19.75
CA SER A 164 -9.25 -17.32 18.62
C SER A 164 -10.25 -16.97 17.53
N HIS A 165 -11.05 -15.92 17.70
CA HIS A 165 -12.08 -15.51 16.76
C HIS A 165 -12.17 -14.00 16.66
N VAL A 166 -12.67 -13.53 15.52
CA VAL A 166 -13.08 -12.14 15.32
C VAL A 166 -14.55 -12.13 14.96
N ARG A 167 -15.31 -11.17 15.51
CA ARG A 167 -16.72 -10.95 15.21
C ARG A 167 -16.99 -9.49 14.86
N LEU A 168 -17.62 -9.28 13.72
CA LEU A 168 -18.11 -8.01 13.21
C LEU A 168 -19.53 -7.73 13.72
N ALA A 169 -19.88 -6.46 13.93
CA ALA A 169 -21.27 -6.09 14.14
C ALA A 169 -22.07 -6.21 12.81
N PRO A 170 -23.41 -6.32 12.85
CA PRO A 170 -24.22 -6.45 11.65
C PRO A 170 -23.92 -5.36 10.61
N GLY A 171 -23.70 -5.78 9.37
CA GLY A 171 -23.39 -4.89 8.24
C GLY A 171 -21.93 -4.41 8.14
N GLN A 172 -21.13 -4.54 9.20
CA GLN A 172 -19.71 -4.14 9.13
C GLN A 172 -18.93 -5.05 8.17
N LYS A 173 -17.95 -4.46 7.51
CA LYS A 173 -16.95 -5.17 6.71
C LYS A 173 -15.59 -4.51 6.94
N LEU A 174 -14.54 -5.31 7.00
CA LEU A 174 -13.17 -4.86 7.12
C LEU A 174 -12.48 -4.74 5.77
N SER A 175 -11.60 -3.76 5.66
CA SER A 175 -10.56 -3.64 4.66
C SER A 175 -9.23 -3.49 5.40
N LEU A 176 -8.21 -4.19 4.92
CA LEU A 176 -6.84 -4.12 5.45
C LEU A 176 -5.88 -3.54 4.41
N ASN A 177 -6.39 -2.82 3.41
CA ASN A 177 -5.57 -2.33 2.32
C ASN A 177 -4.50 -1.32 2.78
N GLY A 178 -4.79 -0.46 3.76
CA GLY A 178 -3.82 0.50 4.32
C GLY A 178 -2.91 -0.09 5.40
N ILE A 179 -2.61 -1.39 5.34
CA ILE A 179 -1.65 -2.04 6.25
C ILE A 179 -1.10 -3.35 5.67
N ALA A 180 -1.86 -4.03 4.80
CA ALA A 180 -1.50 -5.35 4.29
C ALA A 180 -0.21 -5.32 3.46
N GLN A 181 0.05 -4.24 2.72
CA GLN A 181 1.27 -4.08 1.92
C GLN A 181 2.48 -3.88 2.82
N GLY A 182 2.37 -2.98 3.81
CA GLY A 182 3.41 -2.82 4.83
C GLY A 182 3.68 -4.11 5.62
N TYR A 183 2.64 -4.87 5.99
CA TYR A 183 2.80 -6.17 6.64
C TYR A 183 3.50 -7.19 5.73
N ALA A 184 3.14 -7.22 4.44
CA ALA A 184 3.81 -8.09 3.48
C ALA A 184 5.29 -7.75 3.34
N THR A 185 5.63 -6.46 3.24
CA THR A 185 7.02 -5.99 3.24
C THR A 185 7.75 -6.47 4.50
N ASP A 186 7.16 -6.30 5.68
CA ASP A 186 7.75 -6.74 6.94
C ASP A 186 8.03 -8.25 6.98
N ARG A 187 7.07 -9.05 6.51
CA ARG A 187 7.19 -10.52 6.44
C ARG A 187 8.27 -10.99 5.48
N ILE A 188 8.36 -10.38 4.29
CA ILE A 188 9.39 -10.70 3.31
C ILE A 188 10.77 -10.27 3.80
N THR A 189 10.91 -9.10 4.42
CA THR A 189 12.17 -8.69 5.04
C THR A 189 12.62 -9.67 6.13
N ALA A 190 11.70 -10.07 7.03
CA ALA A 190 12.02 -11.05 8.06
C ALA A 190 12.39 -12.42 7.49
N LEU A 191 11.73 -12.84 6.41
CA LEU A 191 12.04 -14.06 5.67
C LEU A 191 13.46 -14.03 5.10
N LEU A 192 13.85 -12.94 4.43
CA LEU A 192 15.18 -12.76 3.86
C LEU A 192 16.26 -12.69 4.96
N ARG A 193 16.00 -11.99 6.06
CA ARG A 193 16.92 -11.98 7.21
C ARG A 193 17.20 -13.40 7.74
N ARG A 194 16.16 -14.24 7.88
CA ARG A 194 16.32 -15.64 8.29
C ARG A 194 17.13 -16.49 7.29
N ARG A 195 17.27 -16.01 6.05
CA ARG A 195 18.10 -16.63 5.01
C ARG A 195 19.51 -16.06 4.91
N GLY A 196 19.90 -15.19 5.85
CA GLY A 196 21.27 -14.69 5.97
C GLY A 196 21.54 -13.40 5.19
N TYR A 197 20.49 -12.68 4.76
CA TYR A 197 20.65 -11.36 4.17
C TYR A 197 20.83 -10.29 5.25
N ASP A 198 21.98 -9.62 5.23
CA ASP A 198 22.27 -8.44 6.07
C ASP A 198 21.95 -7.12 5.35
N HIS A 199 22.01 -7.12 4.01
CA HIS A 199 21.70 -5.96 3.16
C HIS A 199 20.60 -6.31 2.16
N ALA A 200 19.47 -5.60 2.24
CA ALA A 200 18.41 -5.70 1.26
C ALA A 200 17.52 -4.45 1.26
N LEU A 201 16.94 -4.13 0.09
CA LEU A 201 15.78 -3.25 0.00
C LEU A 201 14.59 -4.06 -0.53
N VAL A 202 13.56 -4.16 0.31
CA VAL A 202 12.33 -4.89 0.02
C VAL A 202 11.21 -3.90 -0.26
N ASN A 203 10.47 -4.09 -1.34
CA ASN A 203 9.27 -3.34 -1.66
C ASN A 203 8.12 -4.30 -1.98
N MET A 204 7.07 -4.33 -1.15
CA MET A 204 5.83 -5.08 -1.42
C MET A 204 4.61 -4.13 -1.56
N GLY A 205 4.85 -2.91 -2.02
CA GLY A 205 3.96 -1.76 -1.96
C GLY A 205 4.61 -0.65 -1.13
N GLU A 206 5.18 -1.04 0.02
CA GLU A 206 5.95 -0.16 0.90
C GLU A 206 7.40 -0.65 1.02
N PHE A 207 8.32 0.25 1.36
CA PHE A 207 9.75 -0.07 1.41
C PHE A 207 10.23 -0.44 2.81
N ARG A 208 11.13 -1.43 2.89
CA ARG A 208 11.91 -1.74 4.09
C ARG A 208 13.34 -2.09 3.75
N ALA A 209 14.28 -1.44 4.43
CA ALA A 209 15.70 -1.66 4.31
C ALA A 209 16.23 -2.57 5.42
N MET A 210 17.22 -3.38 5.07
CA MET A 210 18.18 -4.00 5.97
C MET A 210 19.55 -3.45 5.61
N GLY A 211 20.26 -2.86 6.57
CA GLY A 211 21.44 -2.05 6.30
C GLY A 211 21.13 -0.82 5.44
N GLY A 212 22.11 -0.34 4.70
CA GLY A 212 21.98 0.85 3.85
C GLY A 212 23.28 1.67 3.78
N PRO A 213 23.22 2.92 3.28
CA PRO A 213 22.00 3.65 2.92
C PRO A 213 21.41 3.25 1.56
N TYR A 214 20.09 3.18 1.49
CA TYR A 214 19.33 3.12 0.23
C TYR A 214 18.68 4.48 -0.06
N HIS A 215 18.64 4.90 -1.32
CA HIS A 215 18.08 6.19 -1.72
C HIS A 215 16.76 6.03 -2.46
N LEU A 216 15.67 6.43 -1.81
CA LEU A 216 14.31 6.29 -2.32
C LEU A 216 13.80 7.62 -2.85
N GLY A 217 13.18 7.62 -4.02
CA GLY A 217 12.53 8.80 -4.57
C GLY A 217 11.22 9.09 -3.84
N MET A 218 10.96 10.36 -3.57
CA MET A 218 9.66 10.82 -3.08
C MET A 218 8.93 11.53 -4.20
N SER A 219 7.65 11.21 -4.37
CA SER A 219 6.79 11.84 -5.36
C SER A 219 5.39 12.05 -4.81
N ASP A 220 4.74 13.08 -5.34
CA ASP A 220 3.31 13.33 -5.16
C ASP A 220 2.61 13.21 -6.53
N PRO A 221 1.37 12.70 -6.59
CA PRO A 221 0.64 12.54 -7.86
C PRO A 221 0.42 13.83 -8.65
N GLU A 222 0.28 14.97 -7.98
CA GLU A 222 0.00 16.28 -8.57
C GLU A 222 1.31 17.10 -8.72
N ALA A 223 2.11 17.19 -7.66
CA ALA A 223 3.33 18.00 -7.63
C ALA A 223 4.56 17.32 -8.29
N GLY A 224 4.49 16.02 -8.57
CA GLY A 224 5.55 15.28 -9.25
C GLY A 224 6.69 14.87 -8.30
N GLN A 225 7.95 14.94 -8.78
CA GLN A 225 9.11 14.52 -7.98
C GLN A 225 9.46 15.56 -6.92
N LEU A 226 9.49 15.14 -5.66
CA LEU A 226 9.70 16.01 -4.50
C LEU A 226 11.13 15.97 -3.96
N GLY A 227 11.83 14.86 -4.20
CA GLY A 227 13.20 14.68 -3.74
C GLY A 227 13.56 13.23 -3.50
N ARG A 228 14.55 13.02 -2.63
CA ARG A 228 14.99 11.68 -2.21
C ARG A 228 15.13 11.62 -0.70
N LEU A 229 14.83 10.47 -0.13
CA LEU A 229 15.14 10.14 1.25
C LEU A 229 16.20 9.03 1.30
N SER A 230 16.98 9.01 2.37
CA SER A 230 17.96 7.96 2.64
C SER A 230 17.43 7.06 3.75
N LEU A 231 17.38 5.76 3.50
CA LEU A 231 16.89 4.76 4.44
C LEU A 231 18.03 3.81 4.81
N THR A 232 18.37 3.75 6.09
CA THR A 232 19.31 2.79 6.67
C THR A 232 18.60 2.09 7.81
N ASP A 233 18.30 0.81 7.63
CA ASP A 233 17.41 0.04 8.49
C ASP A 233 16.01 0.69 8.69
N GLY A 234 15.00 -0.15 8.89
CA GLY A 234 13.63 0.32 9.04
C GLY A 234 12.91 0.49 7.70
N ALA A 235 11.81 1.21 7.71
CA ALA A 235 10.83 1.22 6.63
C ALA A 235 10.32 2.62 6.32
N VAL A 236 9.78 2.78 5.11
CA VAL A 236 9.05 3.97 4.69
C VAL A 236 7.80 3.58 3.92
N ALA A 237 6.71 4.30 4.18
CA ALA A 237 5.48 4.20 3.42
C ALA A 237 4.95 5.57 3.03
N SER A 238 4.26 5.65 1.89
CA SER A 238 3.68 6.88 1.38
C SER A 238 2.21 6.69 1.04
N SER A 239 1.36 7.58 1.54
CA SER A 239 -0.07 7.60 1.24
C SER A 239 -0.44 8.90 0.53
N SER A 240 -1.13 8.78 -0.61
CA SER A 240 -1.53 9.91 -1.44
C SER A 240 -3.00 9.74 -1.84
N PRO A 241 -3.97 10.39 -1.17
CA PRO A 241 -5.40 10.18 -1.44
C PRO A 241 -5.76 10.31 -2.92
N GLY A 242 -5.14 11.26 -3.63
CA GLY A 242 -5.35 11.51 -5.07
C GLY A 242 -4.81 10.43 -6.03
N ALA A 243 -4.01 9.46 -5.57
CA ALA A 243 -3.44 8.42 -6.44
C ALA A 243 -4.50 7.49 -7.05
N MET A 244 -5.68 7.39 -6.42
CA MET A 244 -6.81 6.62 -6.92
C MET A 244 -8.13 7.28 -6.51
N ARG A 245 -9.10 7.24 -7.42
CA ARG A 245 -10.49 7.68 -7.17
C ARG A 245 -11.42 6.49 -6.94
N VAL A 246 -12.43 6.70 -6.10
CA VAL A 246 -13.49 5.75 -5.75
C VAL A 246 -14.82 6.46 -5.90
N GLY A 247 -15.49 6.27 -7.04
CA GLY A 247 -16.55 7.17 -7.46
C GLY A 247 -16.00 8.59 -7.67
N ASP A 248 -16.66 9.57 -7.05
CA ASP A 248 -16.22 10.98 -7.07
C ASP A 248 -15.31 11.38 -5.91
N GLU A 249 -14.93 10.42 -5.05
CA GLU A 249 -14.07 10.63 -3.89
C GLU A 249 -12.64 10.09 -4.12
N THR A 250 -11.72 10.46 -3.22
CA THR A 250 -10.41 9.81 -3.12
C THR A 250 -10.54 8.42 -2.49
N HIS A 251 -9.52 7.57 -2.64
CA HIS A 251 -9.55 6.23 -2.05
C HIS A 251 -9.26 6.19 -0.53
N ILE A 252 -8.64 7.26 0.02
CA ILE A 252 -8.45 7.43 1.46
C ILE A 252 -9.63 8.24 1.99
N LEU A 253 -10.57 7.54 2.62
CA LEU A 253 -11.86 8.10 3.02
C LEU A 253 -11.84 8.47 4.50
N HIS A 254 -12.32 9.66 4.83
CA HIS A 254 -12.52 10.04 6.23
C HIS A 254 -13.73 9.27 6.82
N PRO A 255 -13.55 8.49 7.91
CA PRO A 255 -14.63 7.71 8.52
C PRO A 255 -15.89 8.52 8.85
N LYS A 256 -15.70 9.74 9.37
CA LYS A 256 -16.78 10.65 9.80
C LYS A 256 -17.17 11.75 8.79
N GLY A 257 -16.69 11.70 7.55
CA GLY A 257 -17.11 12.63 6.48
C GLY A 257 -16.29 13.92 6.32
N GLY A 258 -15.08 14.00 6.88
CA GLY A 258 -14.09 15.03 6.51
C GLY A 258 -13.42 14.75 5.16
N VAL A 259 -12.49 15.61 4.78
CA VAL A 259 -11.66 15.47 3.57
C VAL A 259 -10.19 15.30 3.95
N PRO A 260 -9.34 14.74 3.08
CA PRO A 260 -7.91 14.73 3.32
C PRO A 260 -7.33 16.14 3.46
N LEU A 261 -6.38 16.29 4.36
CA LEU A 261 -5.69 17.54 4.69
C LEU A 261 -4.33 17.67 4.00
N TRP A 262 -3.80 16.55 3.47
CA TRP A 262 -2.53 16.48 2.78
C TRP A 262 -2.67 15.72 1.47
N SER A 263 -1.95 16.17 0.44
CA SER A 263 -1.88 15.51 -0.87
C SER A 263 -1.09 14.21 -0.80
N THR A 264 0.02 14.21 -0.07
CA THR A 264 0.85 13.04 0.19
C THR A 264 1.46 13.11 1.59
N VAL A 265 1.48 11.99 2.31
CA VAL A 265 2.24 11.84 3.55
C VAL A 265 3.19 10.65 3.44
N THR A 266 4.47 10.89 3.69
CA THR A 266 5.52 9.86 3.72
C THR A 266 6.04 9.71 5.15
N VAL A 267 6.06 8.48 5.66
CA VAL A 267 6.41 8.18 7.06
C VAL A 267 7.53 7.17 7.12
N GLN A 268 8.62 7.49 7.81
CA GLN A 268 9.65 6.53 8.19
C GLN A 268 9.32 5.89 9.55
N ALA A 269 9.46 4.57 9.67
CA ALA A 269 9.18 3.84 10.90
C ALA A 269 10.06 2.58 11.04
N SER A 270 9.97 1.90 12.19
CA SER A 270 10.69 0.64 12.43
C SER A 270 10.14 -0.56 11.64
N SER A 271 8.90 -0.46 11.16
CA SER A 271 8.18 -1.48 10.40
C SER A 271 7.35 -0.83 9.29
N ALA A 272 7.25 -1.50 8.15
CA ALA A 272 6.48 -1.01 7.01
C ALA A 272 4.97 -1.05 7.30
N ALA A 273 4.48 -2.05 8.02
CA ALA A 273 3.08 -2.12 8.44
C ALA A 273 2.67 -0.91 9.31
N LEU A 274 3.57 -0.48 10.21
CA LEU A 274 3.32 0.71 11.02
C LEU A 274 3.28 1.96 10.15
N ALA A 275 4.28 2.14 9.27
CA ALA A 275 4.38 3.28 8.37
C ALA A 275 3.13 3.42 7.47
N ASP A 276 2.69 2.32 6.85
CA ASP A 276 1.52 2.24 5.94
C ASP A 276 0.22 2.68 6.63
N ALA A 277 -0.02 2.14 7.83
CA ALA A 277 -1.21 2.45 8.59
C ALA A 277 -1.24 3.91 9.06
N VAL A 278 -0.11 4.44 9.54
CA VAL A 278 -0.05 5.82 10.03
C VAL A 278 -0.01 6.83 8.89
N SER A 279 0.63 6.56 7.75
CA SER A 279 0.61 7.47 6.59
C SER A 279 -0.82 7.64 6.09
N THR A 280 -1.61 6.55 6.05
CA THR A 280 -3.04 6.60 5.71
C THR A 280 -3.83 7.49 6.68
N ALA A 281 -3.59 7.34 7.99
CA ALA A 281 -4.24 8.16 9.01
C ALA A 281 -3.83 9.64 8.89
N PHE A 282 -2.55 9.88 8.67
CA PHE A 282 -1.96 11.22 8.67
C PHE A 282 -2.47 12.08 7.54
N CYS A 283 -2.83 11.50 6.38
CA CYS A 283 -3.53 12.22 5.32
C CYS A 283 -4.82 12.92 5.81
N LEU A 284 -5.43 12.46 6.91
CA LEU A 284 -6.67 13.00 7.48
C LEU A 284 -6.43 13.82 8.76
N MET A 285 -5.19 13.92 9.25
CA MET A 285 -4.86 14.51 10.54
C MET A 285 -4.25 15.90 10.41
N PRO A 286 -4.62 16.86 11.27
CA PRO A 286 -3.93 18.13 11.34
C PRO A 286 -2.50 17.91 11.87
N ARG A 287 -1.57 18.76 11.41
CA ARG A 287 -0.13 18.70 11.73
C ARG A 287 0.18 18.49 13.22
N ASN A 288 -0.51 19.21 14.10
CA ASN A 288 -0.28 19.14 15.54
C ASN A 288 -0.68 17.78 16.13
N GLN A 289 -1.65 17.07 15.54
CA GLN A 289 -2.02 15.72 15.94
C GLN A 289 -1.02 14.70 15.41
N ILE A 290 -0.53 14.88 14.18
CA ILE A 290 0.55 14.05 13.60
C ILE A 290 1.78 14.07 14.52
N ALA A 291 2.25 15.26 14.90
CA ALA A 291 3.40 15.40 15.80
C ALA A 291 3.24 14.62 17.11
N ARG A 292 2.06 14.68 17.75
CA ARG A 292 1.76 13.91 18.97
C ARG A 292 1.78 12.40 18.74
N VAL A 293 1.35 11.94 17.57
CA VAL A 293 1.36 10.51 17.23
C VAL A 293 2.78 10.04 16.91
N CYS A 294 3.61 10.86 16.25
CA CYS A 294 5.03 10.58 16.04
C CYS A 294 5.73 10.28 17.37
N ASP A 295 5.55 11.13 18.38
CA ASP A 295 6.15 10.94 19.71
C ASP A 295 5.67 9.65 20.39
N ARG A 296 4.36 9.34 20.31
CA ARG A 296 3.76 8.16 20.97
C ARG A 296 4.16 6.84 20.33
N LEU A 297 4.48 6.85 19.04
CA LEU A 297 4.81 5.67 18.27
C LEU A 297 6.31 5.53 17.99
N ASP A 298 7.13 6.51 18.40
CA ASP A 298 8.56 6.58 18.11
C ASP A 298 8.83 6.47 16.60
N LEU A 299 8.13 7.33 15.83
CA LEU A 299 8.28 7.37 14.38
C LEU A 299 9.56 8.12 14.00
N GLY A 300 10.14 7.74 12.87
CA GLY A 300 11.18 8.54 12.22
C GLY A 300 10.59 9.76 11.53
N PRO A 301 11.36 10.40 10.63
CA PRO A 301 10.91 11.58 9.90
C PRO A 301 9.57 11.36 9.18
N VAL A 302 8.70 12.38 9.25
CA VAL A 302 7.43 12.42 8.52
C VAL A 302 7.44 13.62 7.59
N VAL A 303 7.27 13.37 6.29
CA VAL A 303 7.16 14.40 5.26
C VAL A 303 5.72 14.51 4.81
N MET A 304 5.15 15.71 4.84
CA MET A 304 3.79 16.00 4.40
C MET A 304 3.84 16.99 3.24
N VAL A 305 2.96 16.78 2.26
CA VAL A 305 2.81 17.63 1.08
C VAL A 305 1.39 18.18 1.10
N ASP A 306 1.24 19.49 1.07
CA ASP A 306 -0.09 20.10 0.91
C ASP A 306 -0.56 20.06 -0.55
N PHE A 307 -1.78 20.53 -0.82
CA PHE A 307 -2.35 20.54 -2.17
C PHE A 307 -1.78 21.64 -3.09
N GLU A 308 -0.95 22.54 -2.57
CA GLU A 308 -0.19 23.53 -3.35
C GLU A 308 1.22 23.00 -3.70
N GLY A 309 1.59 21.82 -3.18
CA GLY A 309 2.90 21.21 -3.38
C GLY A 309 3.97 21.66 -2.38
N ASN A 310 3.59 22.39 -1.31
CA ASN A 310 4.53 22.78 -0.27
C ASN A 310 4.87 21.58 0.63
N LEU A 311 6.15 21.48 0.99
CA LEU A 311 6.69 20.41 1.82
C LEU A 311 6.82 20.84 3.27
N GLU A 312 6.29 20.01 4.17
CA GLU A 312 6.51 20.11 5.61
C GLU A 312 7.19 18.84 6.14
N THR A 313 7.98 18.98 7.20
CA THR A 313 8.63 17.84 7.87
C THR A 313 8.44 17.92 9.38
N LEU A 314 8.24 16.76 10.00
CA LEU A 314 8.24 16.52 11.44
C LEU A 314 9.35 15.54 11.80
#